data_AF-A0A060C162-F1
#
_entry.id   AF-A0A060C162-F1
#
_cell.length_a   1.000
_cell.length_b   1.000
_cell.length_c   1.000
_cell.angle_alpha   90.00
_cell.angle_beta   90.00
_cell.angle_gamma   90.00
#
_symmetry.space_group_name_H-M   'P 1'
#
loop_
_entity.id
_entity.type
_entity.pdbx_description
1 polymer ?
#
loop_
_entity_poly.entity_id
_entity_poly.type
_entity_poly.pdbx_seq_one_letter_code
_entity_poly.pdbx_strand_id
1 'polypeptide(L)' 'MLSPAATTPLIPGFYPDPTICRAPDGYWMAHSSFEYAPGVPLWHSPDALSWSQVGHVLTSAGQLPAGATGDSAGVYAP' A
#
# COMPACT_ATOMS: atom_id res chain seq x y z
N MET A 1 -3.59 -3.18 31.16
CA MET A 1 -4.47 -3.09 29.98
C MET A 1 -3.93 -4.07 28.95
N LEU A 2 -4.73 -5.01 28.48
CA LEU A 2 -4.32 -5.96 27.45
C LEU A 2 -4.12 -5.16 26.16
N SER A 3 -2.92 -5.15 25.59
CA SER A 3 -2.72 -4.68 24.22
C SER A 3 -3.64 -5.52 23.34
N PRO A 4 -4.56 -4.94 22.55
CA PRO A 4 -5.27 -5.72 21.56
C PRO A 4 -4.21 -6.37 20.69
N ALA A 5 -4.20 -7.71 20.63
CA ALA A 5 -3.32 -8.42 19.71
C ALA A 5 -3.61 -7.85 18.32
N ALA A 6 -2.59 -7.33 17.65
CA ALA A 6 -2.75 -6.83 16.31
C ALA A 6 -3.32 -7.98 15.45
N THR A 7 -4.45 -7.75 14.79
CA THR A 7 -5.07 -8.80 13.98
C THR A 7 -4.13 -9.11 12.82
N THR A 8 -3.90 -10.40 12.54
CA THR A 8 -3.11 -10.85 11.39
C THR A 8 -4.04 -11.43 10.33
N PRO A 9 -4.02 -10.91 9.08
CA PRO A 9 -3.16 -9.83 8.59
C PRO A 9 -3.58 -8.44 9.09
N LEU A 10 -2.61 -7.51 9.23
CA LEU A 10 -2.88 -6.10 9.57
C LEU A 10 -3.72 -5.41 8.49
N ILE A 11 -3.45 -5.73 7.22
CA ILE A 11 -4.20 -5.26 6.07
C ILE A 11 -4.59 -6.50 5.24
N PRO A 12 -5.85 -6.96 5.28
CA PRO A 12 -6.31 -8.13 4.53
C PRO A 12 -6.55 -7.81 3.05
N GLY A 13 -6.38 -8.81 2.18
CA GLY A 13 -6.67 -8.72 0.74
C GLY A 13 -5.40 -8.67 -0.12
N PHE A 14 -5.51 -8.04 -1.29
CA PHE A 14 -4.42 -7.90 -2.25
C PHE A 14 -3.51 -6.73 -1.89
N TYR A 15 -2.68 -6.94 -0.88
CA TYR A 15 -1.66 -5.98 -0.42
C TYR A 15 -0.31 -6.70 -0.23
N PRO A 16 0.34 -7.11 -1.32
CA PRO A 16 1.65 -7.75 -1.27
C PRO A 16 2.78 -6.75 -1.12
N ASP A 17 3.97 -7.26 -0.79
CA ASP A 17 5.22 -6.50 -0.70
C ASP A 17 5.13 -5.23 0.17
N PRO A 18 4.77 -5.34 1.47
CA PRO A 18 4.66 -4.18 2.34
C PRO A 18 6.03 -3.53 2.58
N THR A 19 6.21 -2.31 2.07
CA THR A 19 7.37 -1.46 2.35
C THR A 19 6.96 -0.35 3.30
N ILE A 20 7.56 -0.35 4.51
CA ILE A 20 7.19 0.55 5.61
C ILE A 20 8.30 1.54 5.94
N CYS A 21 7.93 2.79 6.20
CA CYS A 21 8.82 3.80 6.77
C CYS A 21 8.13 4.60 7.88
N ARG A 22 8.93 5.31 8.69
CA ARG A 22 8.43 6.21 9.74
C ARG A 22 8.72 7.65 9.36
N ALA A 23 7.74 8.52 9.56
CA ALA A 23 7.80 9.96 9.41
C ALA A 23 7.39 10.65 10.73
N PRO A 24 7.51 11.99 10.85
CA PRO A 24 7.13 12.70 12.08
C PRO A 24 5.67 12.49 12.51
N ASP A 25 4.78 12.22 11.55
CA ASP A 25 3.34 12.05 11.75
C ASP A 25 2.88 10.59 11.87
N GLY A 26 3.81 9.63 11.91
CA GLY A 26 3.51 8.21 12.11
C GLY A 26 4.26 7.31 11.15
N TYR A 27 3.58 6.29 10.68
CA TYR A 27 4.09 5.24 9.81
C TYR A 27 3.36 5.26 8.48
N TRP A 28 4.11 4.98 7.43
CA TRP A 28 3.63 4.93 6.06
C TRP A 28 3.96 3.56 5.49
N MET A 29 3.04 2.98 4.74
CA MET A 29 3.23 1.67 4.11
C MET A 29 2.74 1.72 2.66
N ALA A 30 3.58 1.22 1.74
CA ALA A 30 3.27 1.03 0.34
C ALA A 30 3.21 -0.46 0.01
N HIS A 31 2.43 -0.81 -1.01
CA HIS A 31 2.31 -2.18 -1.53
C HIS A 31 2.50 -2.18 -3.05
N SER A 32 2.93 -3.31 -3.60
CA SER A 32 2.88 -3.51 -5.05
C SER A 32 1.42 -3.57 -5.54
N SER A 33 1.21 -3.22 -6.80
CA SER A 33 -0.12 -3.19 -7.42
C SER A 33 -0.17 -3.77 -8.83
N PHE A 34 0.98 -4.23 -9.34
CA PHE A 34 1.12 -4.85 -10.65
C PHE A 34 0.44 -4.01 -11.75
N GLU A 35 -0.54 -4.55 -12.47
CA GLU A 35 -1.22 -3.95 -13.61
C GLU A 35 -2.28 -2.92 -13.22
N TYR A 36 -2.62 -2.81 -11.93
CA TYR A 36 -3.74 -1.99 -11.47
C TYR A 36 -3.36 -0.51 -11.38
N ALA A 37 -4.17 0.33 -12.02
CA ALA A 37 -4.11 1.79 -11.93
C ALA A 37 -5.37 2.32 -11.21
N PRO A 38 -5.26 3.30 -10.28
CA PRO A 38 -4.03 3.95 -9.82
C PRO A 38 -3.11 2.98 -9.04
N GLY A 39 -1.81 3.16 -9.18
CA GLY A 39 -0.78 2.23 -8.69
C GLY A 39 -0.15 2.62 -7.35
N VAL A 40 0.46 1.65 -6.68
CA VAL A 40 1.11 1.80 -5.36
C VAL A 40 0.14 2.31 -4.28
N PRO A 41 -0.77 1.45 -3.76
CA PRO A 41 -1.61 1.78 -2.61
C PRO A 41 -0.77 2.26 -1.42
N LEU A 42 -1.16 3.40 -0.85
CA LEU A 42 -0.47 4.04 0.26
C LEU A 42 -1.34 4.06 1.51
N TRP A 43 -0.74 3.71 2.63
CA TRP A 43 -1.38 3.61 3.94
C TRP A 43 -0.66 4.49 4.95
N HIS A 44 -1.42 5.04 5.89
CA HIS A 44 -0.91 5.77 7.05
C HIS A 44 -1.40 5.14 8.34
N SER A 45 -0.55 5.18 9.37
CA SER A 45 -0.88 4.75 10.72
C SER A 45 -0.13 5.58 11.76
N PRO A 46 -0.79 6.13 12.79
CA PRO A 46 -0.09 6.81 13.88
C PRO A 46 0.64 5.85 14.84
N ASP A 47 0.25 4.57 14.88
CA ASP A 47 0.65 3.60 15.90
C ASP A 47 1.22 2.28 15.34
N ALA A 48 1.29 2.14 14.02
CA ALA A 48 1.65 0.92 13.28
C ALA A 48 0.69 -0.28 13.48
N LEU A 49 -0.45 -0.06 14.15
CA LEU A 49 -1.47 -1.09 14.42
C LEU A 49 -2.73 -0.84 13.60
N SER A 50 -3.20 0.41 13.58
CA SER A 50 -4.42 0.83 12.88
C SER A 50 -4.04 1.57 11.61
N TRP A 51 -4.38 0.99 10.45
CA TRP A 51 -3.98 1.51 9.14
C TRP A 51 -5.18 2.04 8.37
N SER A 52 -5.03 3.21 7.76
CA SER A 52 -6.00 3.78 6.82
C SER A 52 -5.35 3.95 5.46
N GLN A 53 -6.03 3.51 4.40
CA GLN A 53 -5.57 3.80 3.04
C GLN A 53 -5.82 5.27 2.75
N VAL A 54 -4.76 5.99 2.42
CA VAL A 54 -4.82 7.44 2.15
C VAL A 54 -4.77 7.78 0.67
N GLY A 55 -4.52 6.79 -0.18
CA GLY A 55 -4.56 6.94 -1.63
C GLY A 55 -3.61 6.00 -2.36
N HIS A 56 -3.09 6.49 -3.48
CA HIS A 56 -2.17 5.81 -4.39
C HIS A 56 -1.07 6.79 -4.81
N VAL A 57 0.15 6.31 -5.09
CA VAL A 57 1.26 7.18 -5.51
C VAL A 57 1.20 7.48 -7.01
N LEU A 58 0.81 6.50 -7.84
CA LEU A 58 0.73 6.65 -9.30
C LEU A 58 -0.72 6.89 -9.72
N THR A 59 -1.13 8.15 -9.86
CA THR A 59 -2.54 8.54 -10.01
C THR A 59 -2.91 9.07 -11.39
N SER A 60 -1.95 9.22 -12.28
CA SER A 60 -2.18 9.72 -13.65
C SER A 60 -1.77 8.71 -14.72
N ALA A 61 -2.43 8.77 -15.88
CA ALA A 61 -2.11 7.92 -17.03
C ALA A 61 -0.68 8.13 -17.56
N GLY A 62 -0.08 9.30 -17.33
CA GLY A 62 1.33 9.54 -17.67
C GLY A 62 2.32 8.81 -16.75
N GLN A 63 1.90 8.42 -15.55
CA GLN A 63 2.70 7.63 -14.61
C GLN A 63 2.44 6.13 -14.77
N LEU A 64 1.17 5.73 -14.86
CA LEU A 64 0.76 4.34 -15.03
C LEU A 64 -0.51 4.28 -15.91
N PRO A 65 -0.38 4.06 -17.23
CA PRO A 65 -1.53 3.88 -18.09
C PRO A 65 -2.20 2.52 -17.82
N ALA A 66 -3.51 2.53 -17.60
CA ALA A 66 -4.28 1.31 -17.39
C ALA A 66 -4.22 0.38 -18.62
N GLY A 67 -3.96 -0.91 -18.39
CA GLY A 67 -3.86 -1.92 -19.46
C GLY A 67 -2.58 -1.86 -20.29
N ALA A 68 -1.58 -1.08 -19.89
CA ALA A 68 -0.28 -1.02 -20.58
C ALA A 68 0.60 -2.25 -20.31
N THR A 69 0.29 -3.04 -19.29
CA THR A 69 1.06 -4.22 -18.86
C THR A 69 0.20 -5.47 -18.90
N GLY A 70 0.84 -6.64 -18.98
CA GLY A 70 0.14 -7.93 -18.89
C GLY A 70 -0.25 -8.28 -17.46
N ASP A 71 -1.02 -9.37 -17.33
CA ASP A 71 -1.46 -9.90 -16.04
C ASP A 71 -0.29 -10.11 -15.07
N SER A 72 -0.43 -9.64 -13.83
CA SER A 72 0.61 -9.68 -12.80
C SER A 72 1.95 -9.01 -13.20
N ALA A 73 1.91 -8.03 -14.10
CA ALA A 73 3.07 -7.23 -14.50
C ALA A 73 2.83 -5.73 -14.29
N GLY A 74 3.91 -4.96 -14.20
CA GLY A 74 3.85 -3.51 -13.98
C GLY A 74 4.53 -3.12 -12.69
N VAL A 75 3.76 -2.71 -11.69
CA VAL A 75 4.28 -2.23 -10.40
C VAL A 75 4.58 -3.41 -9.46
N TYR A 76 5.85 -3.85 -9.45
CA TYR A 76 6.37 -4.80 -8.47
C TYR A 76 6.66 -4.12 -7.10
N ALA A 77 7.36 -4.81 -6.20
CA ALA A 77 7.71 -4.34 -4.86
C ALA A 77 8.26 -2.89 -4.87
N PRO A 78 7.58 -1.94 -4.18
CA PRO A 78 7.98 -0.53 -4.12
C PRO A 78 8.91 -0.21 -2.94
#